data_AF-A0A2G6EHX1-F1
#
_entry.id   AF-A0A2G6EHX1-F1
#
_cell.length_a   1.000
_cell.length_b   1.000
_cell.length_c   1.000
_cell.angle_alpha   90.00
_cell.angle_beta   90.00
_cell.angle_gamma   90.00
#
_symmetry.space_group_name_H-M   'P 1'
#
loop_
_entity.id
_entity.type
_entity.pdbx_description
1 polymer ?
#
loop_
_entity_poly.entity_id
_entity_poly.type
_entity_poly.pdbx_seq_one_letter_code
_entity_poly.pdbx_strand_id
1 'polypeptide(L)'
;MGQQQLLLIMLSVIVVGIAVVMGIVIFNTNTIEQGRNELINEATLLASKAQLYYRKAREFGGGGDSFTNWDIPQKMKKTEAGNFSASITSPKEVIITATGNEVLTGGNPIKIEVKVTPDKCQTTIIN
;
A
#
# COMPACT_ATOMS: atom_id res chain seq x y z
N MET A 1 44.97 14.84 -32.76
CA MET A 1 43.55 14.76 -33.20
C MET A 1 42.91 13.44 -32.75
N GLY A 2 43.42 12.27 -33.16
CA GLY A 2 42.85 10.96 -32.76
C GLY A 2 42.81 10.68 -31.25
N GLN A 3 43.82 11.09 -30.49
CA GLN A 3 43.87 10.88 -29.03
C GLN A 3 42.80 11.66 -28.25
N GLN A 4 42.44 12.87 -28.69
CA GLN A 4 41.39 13.67 -28.04
C GLN A 4 39.98 13.17 -28.38
N GLN A 5 39.77 12.74 -29.64
CA GLN A 5 38.49 12.15 -30.04
C GLN A 5 38.23 10.82 -29.33
N LEU A 6 39.26 10.00 -29.14
CA LEU A 6 39.12 8.72 -28.44
C LEU A 6 38.78 8.92 -26.95
N LEU A 7 39.33 9.97 -26.33
CA LEU A 7 39.00 10.35 -24.95
C LEU A 7 37.55 10.84 -24.81
N LEU A 8 37.07 11.66 -25.75
CA LEU A 8 35.69 12.16 -25.74
C LEU A 8 34.67 11.02 -25.92
N ILE A 9 34.96 10.04 -26.78
CA ILE A 9 34.11 8.86 -26.94
C ILE A 9 34.07 8.05 -25.64
N MET A 10 35.24 7.80 -25.03
CA MET A 10 35.33 7.07 -23.77
C MET A 10 34.52 7.75 -22.66
N LEU A 11 34.62 9.08 -22.55
CA LEU A 11 33.87 9.85 -21.57
C LEU A 11 32.35 9.71 -21.78
N SER A 12 31.88 9.77 -23.04
CA SER A 12 30.46 9.63 -23.34
C SER A 12 29.90 8.26 -22.96
N VAL A 13 30.66 7.18 -23.20
CA VAL A 13 30.24 5.81 -22.90
C VAL A 13 30.15 5.59 -21.38
N ILE A 14 31.09 6.16 -20.61
CA ILE A 14 31.05 6.08 -19.14
C ILE A 14 29.78 6.75 -18.61
N VAL A 15 29.45 7.94 -19.11
CA VAL A 15 28.26 8.69 -18.68
C VAL A 15 26.97 7.93 -19.02
N VAL A 16 26.86 7.38 -20.24
CA VAL A 16 25.69 6.58 -20.64
C VAL A 16 25.57 5.31 -19.78
N GLY A 17 26.68 4.63 -19.47
CA GLY A 17 26.70 3.44 -18.63
C GLY A 17 26.11 3.69 -17.24
N ILE A 18 26.48 4.79 -16.59
CA ILE A 18 25.95 5.16 -15.27
C ILE A 18 24.46 5.54 -15.37
N ALA A 19 24.06 6.27 -16.41
CA ALA A 19 22.68 6.68 -16.63
C ALA A 19 21.72 5.48 -16.75
N VAL A 20 22.12 4.42 -17.46
CA VAL A 20 21.30 3.20 -17.61
C VAL A 20 21.10 2.50 -16.26
N VAL A 21 22.17 2.32 -15.48
CA VAL A 21 22.07 1.67 -14.15
C VAL A 21 21.17 2.48 -13.22
N MET A 22 21.34 3.81 -13.17
CA MET A 22 20.47 4.67 -12.36
C MET A 22 19.01 4.63 -12.83
N GLY A 23 18.77 4.59 -14.15
CA GLY A 23 17.43 4.45 -14.71
C GLY A 23 16.71 3.19 -14.24
N ILE A 24 17.42 2.05 -14.20
CA ILE A 24 16.88 0.78 -13.67
C ILE A 24 16.56 0.89 -12.18
N VAL A 25 17.44 1.49 -11.38
CA VAL A 25 17.20 1.67 -9.94
C VAL A 25 15.96 2.51 -9.68
N ILE A 26 15.83 3.67 -10.35
CA ILE A 26 14.68 4.56 -10.21
C ILE A 26 13.40 3.85 -10.67
N PHE A 27 13.45 3.09 -11.76
CA PHE A 27 12.30 2.32 -12.22
C PHE A 27 11.83 1.29 -11.18
N ASN A 28 12.75 0.52 -10.60
CA ASN A 28 12.42 -0.44 -9.54
C ASN A 28 11.85 0.24 -8.29
N THR A 29 12.47 1.34 -7.83
CA THR A 29 11.95 2.10 -6.69
C THR A 29 10.56 2.68 -6.97
N ASN A 30 10.30 3.17 -8.18
CA ASN A 30 8.99 3.70 -8.55
C ASN A 30 7.90 2.62 -8.56
N THR A 31 8.19 1.41 -9.05
CA THR A 31 7.23 0.29 -9.01
C THR A 31 6.88 -0.10 -7.57
N ILE A 32 7.89 -0.17 -6.68
CA ILE A 32 7.71 -0.43 -5.25
C ILE A 32 6.82 0.64 -4.60
N GLU A 33 7.09 1.91 -4.89
CA GLU A 33 6.33 3.03 -4.36
C GLU A 33 4.87 3.06 -4.88
N GLN A 34 4.65 2.68 -6.15
CA GLN A 34 3.32 2.55 -6.72
C GLN A 34 2.50 1.46 -6.02
N GLY A 35 3.06 0.26 -5.83
CA GLY A 35 2.38 -0.83 -5.11
C GLY A 35 2.06 -0.44 -3.66
N ARG A 36 2.99 0.25 -2.98
CA ARG A 36 2.75 0.78 -1.63
C ARG A 36 1.59 1.78 -1.60
N ASN A 37 1.56 2.72 -2.55
CA ASN A 37 0.53 3.74 -2.61
C ASN A 37 -0.85 3.14 -2.95
N GLU A 38 -0.90 2.12 -3.80
CA GLU A 38 -2.11 1.37 -4.11
C GLU A 38 -2.66 0.67 -2.87
N LEU A 39 -1.80 -0.03 -2.12
CA LEU A 39 -2.17 -0.70 -0.86
C LEU A 39 -2.73 0.30 0.17
N ILE A 40 -2.12 1.49 0.31
CA ILE A 40 -2.60 2.56 1.19
C ILE A 40 -3.96 3.09 0.75
N ASN A 41 -4.16 3.31 -0.55
CA ASN A 41 -5.42 3.81 -1.10
C ASN A 41 -6.56 2.81 -0.86
N GLU A 42 -6.33 1.53 -1.11
CA GLU A 42 -7.30 0.47 -0.86
C GLU A 42 -7.62 0.32 0.63
N ALA A 43 -6.60 0.36 1.50
CA ALA A 43 -6.80 0.32 2.95
C ALA A 43 -7.61 1.52 3.46
N THR A 44 -7.36 2.72 2.91
CA THR A 44 -8.10 3.94 3.24
C THR A 44 -9.55 3.89 2.74
N LEU A 45 -9.78 3.32 1.55
CA LEU A 45 -11.11 3.09 1.03
C LEU A 45 -11.90 2.11 1.91
N LEU A 46 -11.26 1.02 2.36
CA LEU A 46 -11.85 0.06 3.29
C LEU A 46 -12.15 0.70 4.65
N ALA A 47 -11.25 1.51 5.18
CA ALA A 47 -11.47 2.25 6.41
C ALA A 47 -12.69 3.20 6.31
N SER A 48 -12.81 3.92 5.20
CA SER A 48 -13.96 4.79 4.93
C SER A 48 -15.27 3.99 4.86
N LYS A 49 -15.25 2.82 4.23
CA LYS A 49 -16.42 1.90 4.20
C LYS A 49 -16.77 1.36 5.58
N ALA A 50 -15.78 1.06 6.42
CA ALA A 50 -15.99 0.66 7.81
C ALA A 50 -16.68 1.78 8.60
N GLN A 51 -16.22 3.03 8.48
CA GLN A 51 -16.83 4.17 9.14
C GLN A 51 -18.26 4.45 8.66
N LEU A 52 -18.51 4.30 7.35
CA LEU A 52 -19.87 4.39 6.80
C LEU A 52 -20.79 3.31 7.37
N TYR A 53 -20.28 2.07 7.53
CA TYR A 53 -21.04 1.00 8.18
C TYR A 53 -21.37 1.35 9.64
N TYR A 54 -20.40 1.86 10.40
CA TYR A 54 -20.59 2.27 11.80
C TYR A 54 -21.72 3.29 11.97
N ARG A 55 -21.72 4.33 11.14
CA ARG A 55 -22.71 5.43 11.20
C ARG A 55 -24.08 5.06 10.63
N LYS A 56 -24.17 4.00 9.84
CA LYS A 56 -25.43 3.56 9.25
C LYS A 56 -26.28 2.83 10.30
N ALA A 57 -27.55 3.20 10.41
CA ALA A 57 -28.46 2.54 11.34
C ALA A 57 -28.66 1.06 10.98
N ARG A 58 -28.87 0.22 12.01
CA ARG A 58 -29.02 -1.24 11.89
C ARG A 58 -30.18 -1.65 10.97
N GLU A 59 -31.25 -0.85 10.95
CA GLU A 59 -32.44 -1.07 10.11
C GLU A 59 -32.14 -1.01 8.60
N PHE A 60 -31.08 -0.31 8.20
CA PHE A 60 -30.63 -0.25 6.80
C PHE A 60 -29.43 -1.18 6.53
N GLY A 61 -29.17 -2.16 7.41
CA GLY A 61 -28.03 -3.08 7.29
C GLY A 61 -26.68 -2.45 7.67
N GLY A 62 -26.70 -1.42 8.52
CA GLY A 62 -25.51 -0.82 9.12
C GLY A 62 -25.14 -1.39 10.49
N GLY A 63 -24.11 -0.81 11.10
CA GLY A 63 -23.53 -1.21 12.37
C GLY A 63 -24.25 -0.66 13.60
N GLY A 64 -25.02 0.42 13.46
CA GLY A 64 -25.77 1.03 14.56
C GLY A 64 -24.88 1.38 15.76
N ASP A 65 -23.83 2.18 15.51
CA ASP A 65 -22.79 2.53 16.49
C ASP A 65 -21.92 1.36 16.97
N SER A 66 -21.91 0.26 16.21
CA SER A 66 -21.04 -0.88 16.44
C SER A 66 -20.44 -1.43 15.14
N PHE A 67 -19.20 -1.91 15.20
CA PHE A 67 -18.55 -2.65 14.12
C PHE A 67 -18.83 -4.17 14.18
N THR A 68 -19.63 -4.64 15.14
CA THR A 68 -20.00 -6.06 15.24
C THR A 68 -20.70 -6.52 13.96
N ASN A 69 -20.11 -7.50 13.26
CA ASN A 69 -20.48 -8.04 11.94
C ASN A 69 -19.99 -7.25 10.72
N TRP A 70 -19.13 -6.24 10.89
CA TRP A 70 -18.45 -5.66 9.73
C TRP A 70 -17.43 -6.66 9.18
N ASP A 71 -17.61 -7.07 7.94
CA ASP A 71 -16.66 -7.90 7.21
C ASP A 71 -16.24 -7.18 5.93
N ILE A 72 -14.99 -7.39 5.52
CA ILE A 72 -14.49 -6.88 4.26
C ILE A 72 -15.19 -7.68 3.14
N PRO A 73 -15.76 -7.02 2.11
CA PRO A 73 -16.32 -7.73 0.96
C PRO A 73 -15.28 -8.68 0.36
N GLN A 74 -15.64 -9.93 0.05
CA GLN A 74 -14.66 -10.94 -0.38
C GLN A 74 -13.80 -10.52 -1.58
N LYS A 75 -14.34 -9.68 -2.48
CA LYS A 75 -13.61 -9.11 -3.63
C LYS A 75 -12.50 -8.13 -3.24
N MET A 76 -12.51 -7.60 -2.02
CA MET A 76 -11.49 -6.72 -1.46
C MET A 76 -10.61 -7.42 -0.42
N LYS A 77 -10.92 -8.69 -0.06
CA LYS A 77 -10.03 -9.48 0.81
C LYS A 77 -8.74 -9.86 0.09
N LYS A 78 -8.77 -10.00 -1.23
CA LYS A 78 -7.60 -10.28 -2.06
C LYS A 78 -7.68 -9.48 -3.35
N THR A 79 -6.88 -8.43 -3.43
CA THR A 79 -6.66 -7.62 -4.64
C THR A 79 -5.25 -7.86 -5.17
N GLU A 80 -4.93 -7.31 -6.34
CA GLU A 80 -3.59 -7.42 -6.93
C GLU A 80 -2.54 -6.76 -6.02
N ALA A 81 -2.91 -5.69 -5.30
CA ALA A 81 -2.08 -5.00 -4.34
C ALA A 81 -1.77 -5.81 -3.06
N GLY A 82 -2.72 -6.60 -2.56
CA GLY A 82 -2.55 -7.27 -1.27
C GLY A 82 -3.72 -8.06 -0.73
N ASN A 83 -3.49 -8.70 0.42
CA ASN A 83 -4.49 -9.36 1.22
C ASN A 83 -4.94 -8.44 2.36
N PHE A 84 -6.25 -8.23 2.49
CA PHE A 84 -6.83 -7.37 3.52
C PHE A 84 -7.60 -8.23 4.53
N SER A 85 -7.18 -8.15 5.78
CA SER A 85 -7.83 -8.78 6.91
C SER A 85 -8.39 -7.70 7.84
N ALA A 86 -9.61 -7.89 8.33
CA ALA A 86 -10.19 -7.05 9.38
C ALA A 86 -10.27 -7.87 10.67
N SER A 87 -9.67 -7.35 11.75
CA SER A 87 -9.84 -7.88 13.10
C SER A 87 -10.62 -6.87 13.94
N ILE A 88 -11.79 -7.27 14.42
CA ILE A 88 -12.62 -6.45 15.31
C ILE A 88 -12.12 -6.69 16.74
N THR A 89 -11.38 -5.74 17.31
CA THR A 89 -10.89 -5.84 18.69
C THR A 89 -11.93 -5.37 19.70
N SER A 90 -12.86 -4.50 19.29
CA SER A 90 -13.96 -4.01 20.14
C SER A 90 -15.15 -3.57 19.28
N PRO A 91 -16.37 -3.46 19.85
CA PRO A 91 -17.54 -2.97 19.10
C PRO A 91 -17.33 -1.54 18.55
N LYS A 92 -16.33 -0.79 19.02
CA LYS A 92 -15.96 0.54 18.53
C LYS A 92 -14.60 0.60 17.85
N GLU A 93 -13.89 -0.52 17.68
CA GLU A 93 -12.55 -0.51 17.07
C GLU A 93 -12.37 -1.66 16.09
N VAL A 94 -11.93 -1.33 14.88
CA VAL A 94 -11.56 -2.30 13.84
C VAL A 94 -10.14 -2.04 13.40
N ILE A 95 -9.32 -3.08 13.40
CA ILE A 95 -7.97 -3.05 12.83
C ILE A 95 -8.06 -3.69 11.45
N ILE A 96 -7.81 -2.91 10.41
CA ILE A 96 -7.70 -3.38 9.03
C ILE A 96 -6.21 -3.59 8.74
N THR A 97 -5.79 -4.83 8.66
CA THR A 97 -4.42 -5.19 8.28
C THR A 97 -4.39 -5.48 6.78
N ALA A 98 -3.74 -4.61 6.02
CA ALA A 98 -3.42 -4.78 4.62
C ALA A 98 -2.01 -5.37 4.49
N THR A 99 -1.88 -6.58 3.97
CA THR A 99 -0.60 -7.23 3.71
C THR A 99 -0.35 -7.16 2.21
N GLY A 100 0.69 -6.44 1.78
CA GLY A 100 1.06 -6.39 0.36
C GLY A 100 1.40 -7.78 -0.15
N ASN A 101 0.87 -8.14 -1.33
CA ASN A 101 1.18 -9.43 -1.97
C ASN A 101 2.54 -9.40 -2.68
N GLU A 102 3.00 -8.21 -3.05
CA GLU A 102 4.33 -8.00 -3.61
C GLU A 102 5.40 -8.12 -2.51
N VAL A 103 6.26 -9.12 -2.63
CA VAL A 103 7.47 -9.25 -1.82
C VAL A 103 8.47 -8.20 -2.32
N LEU A 104 8.37 -6.98 -1.78
CA LEU A 104 9.26 -5.89 -2.16
C LEU A 104 10.58 -6.07 -1.40
N THR A 105 11.60 -6.54 -2.13
CA THR A 105 13.02 -6.56 -1.79
C THR A 105 13.38 -7.07 -0.38
N GLY A 106 13.76 -8.35 -0.27
CA GLY A 106 14.47 -8.85 0.91
C GLY A 106 13.70 -9.84 1.79
N GLY A 107 12.58 -10.39 1.32
CA GLY A 107 11.94 -11.57 1.94
C GLY A 107 10.91 -11.28 3.03
N ASN A 108 10.60 -10.00 3.32
CA ASN A 108 9.52 -9.64 4.24
C ASN A 108 8.45 -8.79 3.53
N PRO A 109 7.18 -9.22 3.50
CA PRO A 109 6.09 -8.44 2.91
C PRO A 109 5.77 -7.21 3.77
N ILE A 110 5.54 -6.06 3.13
CA ILE A 110 5.09 -4.83 3.79
C ILE A 110 3.71 -5.06 4.41
N LYS A 111 3.56 -4.81 5.71
CA LYS A 111 2.30 -4.89 6.43
C LYS A 111 1.83 -3.50 6.81
N ILE A 112 0.71 -3.07 6.27
CA ILE A 112 0.08 -1.80 6.63
C ILE A 112 -1.08 -2.11 7.56
N GLU A 113 -1.01 -1.61 8.79
CA GLU A 113 -2.11 -1.72 9.74
C GLU A 113 -2.84 -0.39 9.83
N VAL A 114 -4.10 -0.37 9.38
CA VAL A 114 -4.99 0.78 9.54
C VAL A 114 -5.92 0.50 10.71
N LYS A 115 -5.69 1.20 11.83
CA LYS A 115 -6.62 1.22 12.96
C LYS A 115 -7.74 2.20 12.66
N VAL A 116 -8.98 1.71 12.67
CA VAL A 116 -10.20 2.48 12.42
C VAL A 116 -10.99 2.58 13.72
N THR A 117 -11.16 3.82 14.18
CA THR A 117 -11.95 4.25 15.34
C THR A 117 -13.09 5.15 14.82
N PRO A 118 -14.21 5.33 15.54
CA PRO A 118 -15.42 6.01 15.03
C PRO A 118 -15.19 7.46 14.58
N ASP A 119 -14.18 8.11 15.17
CA ASP A 119 -13.81 9.51 14.90
C ASP A 119 -12.46 9.66 14.18
N LYS A 120 -11.66 8.60 14.02
CA LYS A 120 -10.30 8.67 13.46
C LYS A 120 -9.89 7.39 12.73
N CYS A 121 -9.26 7.55 11.57
CA CYS A 121 -8.47 6.51 10.92
C CYS A 121 -7.00 6.79 11.19
N GLN A 122 -6.29 5.86 11.83
CA GLN A 122 -4.84 5.91 12.01
C GLN A 122 -4.20 4.81 11.16
N THR A 123 -3.52 5.22 10.10
CA THR A 123 -2.73 4.32 9.25
C THR A 123 -1.32 4.22 9.83
N THR A 124 -0.95 3.04 10.32
CA THR A 124 0.40 2.72 10.78
C THR A 124 1.02 1.74 9.79
N ILE A 125 2.11 2.15 9.15
CA ILE A 125 2.89 1.26 8.27
C ILE A 125 3.85 0.47 9.15
N ILE A 126 3.75 -0.86 9.14
CA ILE A 126 4.69 -1.77 9.82
C ILE A 126 5.63 -2.34 8.76
N ASN A 127 6.89 -1.87 8.79
CA ASN A 127 8.00 -2.45 8.02
C ASN A 127 8.56 -3.68 8.72
#